data_AF-A0A2C9LFK3-F1
#
_entry.id   AF-A0A2C9LFK3-F1
#
_cell.length_a   1.000
_cell.length_b   1.000
_cell.length_c   1.000
_cell.angle_alpha   90.00
_cell.angle_beta   90.00
_cell.angle_gamma   90.00
#
_symmetry.space_group_name_H-M   'P 1'
#
loop_
_entity.id
_entity.type
_entity.pdbx_description
1 polymer ?
#
loop_
_entity_poly.entity_id
_entity_poly.type
_entity_poly.pdbx_seq_one_letter_code
_entity_poly.pdbx_strand_id
1 'polypeptide(L)'
;ICMALRAFGFYLSSNIIMVIAIDRYMSIVHPMMLSGSIRRCKIMLVIAYVVSLVYSLPQSIIFHIERHPNFPWFLQCVTFNFFQNDSQELAYDMFSFVAVYVNPLLVIVTAYTLILIKDVTSHYPEDVLSHYAQDVLSHYPEDVLSHYAQDVLSHYAHDILFH
;
A
#
# COMPACT_ATOMS: atom_id res chain seq x y z
N ILE A 1 13.52 1.53 -30.97
CA ILE A 1 12.11 1.09 -30.81
C ILE A 1 11.96 0.00 -29.75
N CYS A 2 12.61 -1.16 -29.86
CA CYS A 2 12.49 -2.24 -28.86
C CYS A 2 12.83 -1.79 -27.42
N MET A 3 13.93 -1.06 -27.22
CA MET A 3 14.31 -0.55 -25.89
C MET A 3 13.31 0.47 -25.33
N ALA A 4 12.69 1.29 -26.19
CA ALA A 4 11.66 2.24 -25.78
C ALA A 4 10.38 1.51 -25.32
N LEU A 5 9.97 0.45 -26.02
CA LEU A 5 8.85 -0.41 -25.60
C LEU A 5 9.16 -1.14 -24.29
N ARG A 6 10.41 -1.59 -24.11
CA ARG A 6 10.88 -2.21 -22.86
C ARG A 6 10.77 -1.23 -21.69
N ALA A 7 11.27 -0.01 -21.87
CA ALA A 7 11.20 1.05 -20.86
C ALA A 7 9.74 1.42 -20.55
N PHE A 8 8.94 1.66 -21.59
CA PHE A 8 7.51 1.92 -21.45
C PHE A 8 6.79 0.81 -20.66
N GLY A 9 7.13 -0.45 -20.90
CA GLY A 9 6.57 -1.59 -20.16
C GLY A 9 6.82 -1.52 -18.65
N PHE A 10 8.04 -1.15 -18.21
CA PHE A 10 8.36 -0.99 -16.78
C PHE A 10 7.67 0.21 -16.15
N TYR A 11 7.65 1.37 -16.83
CA TYR A 11 6.94 2.54 -16.31
C TYR A 11 5.43 2.30 -16.23
N LEU A 12 4.86 1.65 -17.25
CA LEU A 12 3.44 1.33 -17.28
C LEU A 12 3.08 0.34 -16.17
N SER A 13 3.81 -0.76 -16.03
CA SER A 13 3.52 -1.75 -14.99
C SER A 13 3.53 -1.13 -13.60
N SER A 14 4.50 -0.26 -13.31
CA SER A 14 4.60 0.39 -12.01
C SER A 14 3.49 1.40 -11.76
N ASN A 15 3.16 2.23 -12.75
CA ASN A 15 2.02 3.16 -12.65
C ASN A 15 0.68 2.41 -12.53
N ILE A 16 0.52 1.24 -13.16
CA ILE A 16 -0.68 0.41 -13.02
C ILE A 16 -0.82 -0.12 -11.58
N ILE A 17 0.27 -0.58 -10.96
CA ILE A 17 0.24 -1.02 -9.55
C ILE A 17 -0.17 0.15 -8.64
N MET A 18 0.36 1.35 -8.89
CA MET A 18 -0.05 2.57 -8.18
C MET A 18 -1.56 2.83 -8.33
N VAL A 19 -2.08 2.76 -9.56
CA VAL A 19 -3.52 2.94 -9.84
C VAL A 19 -4.37 1.89 -9.10
N ILE A 20 -3.94 0.63 -9.08
CA ILE A 20 -4.65 -0.44 -8.35
C ILE A 20 -4.69 -0.14 -6.85
N ALA A 21 -3.57 0.28 -6.24
CA ALA A 21 -3.53 0.62 -4.82
C ALA A 21 -4.47 1.78 -4.47
N ILE A 22 -4.49 2.84 -5.29
CA ILE A 22 -5.40 3.98 -5.11
C ILE A 22 -6.86 3.56 -5.32
N ASP A 23 -7.16 2.74 -6.33
CA ASP A 23 -8.51 2.25 -6.60
C ASP A 23 -9.06 1.44 -5.42
N ARG A 24 -8.23 0.56 -4.84
CA ARG A 24 -8.54 -0.17 -3.61
C ARG A 24 -8.80 0.77 -2.43
N TYR A 25 -7.91 1.73 -2.21
CA TYR A 25 -8.07 2.74 -1.16
C TYR A 25 -9.38 3.51 -1.30
N MET A 26 -9.68 4.01 -2.50
CA MET A 26 -10.89 4.77 -2.77
C MET A 26 -12.14 3.91 -2.56
N SER A 27 -12.13 2.65 -3.00
CA SER A 27 -13.28 1.75 -2.85
C SER A 27 -13.59 1.38 -1.40
N ILE A 28 -12.57 1.29 -0.55
CA ILE A 28 -12.73 0.95 0.88
C ILE A 28 -13.13 2.17 1.70
N VAL A 29 -12.46 3.32 1.49
CA VAL A 29 -12.70 4.53 2.29
C VAL A 29 -13.97 5.25 1.86
N HIS A 30 -14.25 5.28 0.56
CA HIS A 30 -15.44 5.91 0.01
C HIS A 30 -16.24 4.85 -0.76
N PRO A 31 -17.28 4.22 -0.18
CA PRO A 31 -18.11 3.26 -0.89
C PRO A 31 -18.76 3.96 -2.10
N MET A 32 -18.13 3.81 -3.27
CA MET A 32 -18.46 4.59 -4.46
C MET A 32 -19.71 4.03 -5.13
N MET A 33 -20.63 4.91 -5.53
CA MET A 33 -21.71 4.52 -6.41
C MET A 33 -21.14 4.06 -7.76
N LEU A 34 -21.55 2.87 -8.21
CA LEU A 34 -20.97 2.10 -9.32
C LEU A 34 -20.81 2.92 -10.63
N SER A 35 -21.73 3.86 -10.89
CA SER A 35 -21.73 4.68 -12.11
C SER A 35 -20.58 5.71 -12.18
N GLY A 36 -20.09 6.20 -11.03
CA GLY A 36 -19.01 7.20 -10.99
C GLY A 36 -17.60 6.62 -10.93
N SER A 37 -17.47 5.43 -10.34
CA SER A 37 -16.19 4.74 -10.12
C SER A 37 -15.49 4.39 -11.45
N ILE A 38 -16.24 3.83 -12.41
CA ILE A 38 -15.70 3.41 -13.71
C ILE A 38 -15.06 4.58 -14.46
N ARG A 39 -15.68 5.77 -14.42
CA ARG A 39 -15.12 6.97 -15.07
C ARG A 39 -13.81 7.41 -14.42
N ARG A 40 -13.72 7.39 -13.09
CA ARG A 40 -12.50 7.74 -12.35
C ARG A 40 -11.38 6.74 -12.64
N CYS A 41 -11.67 5.44 -12.59
CA CYS A 41 -10.72 4.39 -12.93
C CYS A 41 -10.18 4.55 -14.36
N LYS A 42 -11.05 4.83 -15.34
CA LYS A 42 -10.63 5.14 -16.72
C LYS A 42 -9.72 6.36 -16.80
N ILE A 43 -10.03 7.44 -16.09
CA ILE A 43 -9.18 8.64 -16.05
C ILE A 43 -7.80 8.30 -15.45
N MET A 44 -7.76 7.58 -14.33
CA MET A 44 -6.51 7.14 -13.69
C MET A 44 -5.67 6.27 -14.62
N LEU A 45 -6.29 5.35 -15.36
CA LEU A 45 -5.60 4.53 -16.36
C LEU A 45 -5.05 5.40 -17.49
N VAL A 46 -5.84 6.31 -18.07
CA VAL A 46 -5.36 7.21 -19.13
C VAL A 46 -4.16 8.03 -18.65
N ILE A 47 -4.22 8.58 -17.43
CA ILE A 47 -3.10 9.31 -16.83
C ILE A 47 -1.88 8.40 -16.70
N ALA A 48 -2.03 7.18 -16.18
CA ALA A 48 -0.92 6.24 -16.04
C ALA A 48 -0.25 5.91 -17.39
N TYR A 49 -1.02 5.71 -18.45
CA TYR A 49 -0.50 5.48 -19.80
C TYR A 49 0.24 6.70 -20.34
N VAL A 50 -0.32 7.90 -20.20
CA VAL A 50 0.30 9.15 -20.68
C VAL A 50 1.60 9.43 -19.92
N VAL A 51 1.60 9.33 -18.59
CA VAL A 51 2.78 9.53 -17.75
C VAL A 51 3.88 8.52 -18.09
N SER A 52 3.52 7.25 -18.28
CA SER A 52 4.47 6.20 -18.67
C SER A 52 5.09 6.46 -20.05
N LEU A 53 4.29 6.95 -20.99
CA LEU A 53 4.77 7.32 -22.31
C LEU A 53 5.79 8.46 -22.19
N VAL A 54 5.46 9.52 -21.46
CA VAL A 54 6.34 10.68 -21.23
C VAL A 54 7.67 10.26 -20.57
N TYR A 55 7.64 9.42 -19.53
CA TYR A 55 8.87 8.94 -18.88
C TYR A 55 9.70 8.00 -19.74
N SER A 56 9.09 7.28 -20.69
CA SER A 56 9.81 6.40 -21.63
C SER A 56 10.48 7.14 -22.81
N LEU A 57 10.10 8.39 -23.09
CA LEU A 57 10.69 9.18 -24.18
C LEU A 57 12.17 9.51 -23.99
N PRO A 58 12.65 10.05 -22.85
CA PRO A 58 14.08 10.36 -22.69
C PRO A 58 14.95 9.11 -22.80
N GLN A 59 14.50 7.95 -22.28
CA GLN A 59 15.15 6.65 -22.50
C GLN A 59 15.39 6.40 -23.99
N SER A 60 14.38 6.63 -24.83
CA SER A 60 14.46 6.33 -26.26
C SER A 60 15.48 7.16 -27.05
N ILE A 61 15.85 8.35 -26.55
CA ILE A 61 16.76 9.28 -27.21
C ILE A 61 18.22 8.99 -26.85
N ILE A 62 18.47 8.50 -25.63
CA ILE A 62 19.83 8.23 -25.10
C ILE A 62 20.43 6.94 -25.70
N PHE A 63 19.58 5.98 -26.10
CA PHE A 63 20.04 4.71 -26.62
C PHE A 63 20.65 4.84 -28.01
N HIS A 64 21.97 4.65 -28.09
CA HIS A 64 22.75 4.61 -29.32
C HIS A 64 23.34 3.22 -29.55
N ILE A 65 23.63 2.87 -30.79
CA ILE A 65 24.21 1.59 -31.18
C ILE A 65 25.73 1.75 -31.33
N GLU A 66 26.47 1.23 -30.36
CA GLU A 66 27.93 1.14 -30.41
C GLU A 66 28.39 -0.27 -30.82
N ARG A 67 29.60 -0.35 -31.37
CA ARG A 67 30.27 -1.64 -31.60
C ARG A 67 31.19 -1.95 -30.42
N HIS A 68 31.20 -3.20 -30.00
CA HIS A 68 32.03 -3.61 -28.88
C HIS A 68 33.54 -3.46 -29.21
N PRO A 69 34.36 -2.85 -28.33
CA PRO A 69 35.77 -2.53 -28.63
C PRO A 69 36.63 -3.78 -28.90
N ASN A 70 36.32 -4.92 -28.28
CA ASN A 70 37.05 -6.17 -28.49
C ASN A 70 36.45 -7.08 -29.58
N PHE A 71 35.20 -6.86 -30.00
CA PHE A 71 34.49 -7.74 -30.95
C PHE A 71 33.65 -6.91 -31.92
N PRO A 72 34.20 -6.52 -33.09
CA PRO A 72 33.57 -5.54 -33.98
C PRO A 72 32.30 -6.04 -34.68
N TRP A 73 32.02 -7.35 -34.63
CA TRP A 73 30.81 -7.99 -35.14
C TRP A 73 29.63 -7.92 -34.16
N PHE A 74 29.85 -7.51 -32.91
CA PHE A 74 28.80 -7.38 -31.90
C PHE A 74 28.34 -5.92 -31.80
N LEU A 75 27.08 -5.69 -32.17
CA LEU A 75 26.40 -4.40 -32.01
C LEU A 75 25.64 -4.40 -30.69
N GLN A 76 25.92 -3.43 -29.83
CA GLN A 76 25.21 -3.25 -28.57
C GLN A 76 24.52 -1.89 -28.56
N CYS A 77 23.26 -1.89 -28.10
CA CYS A 77 22.60 -0.65 -27.73
C CYS A 77 23.17 -0.24 -26.36
N VAL A 78 23.97 0.82 -26.31
CA VAL A 78 24.63 1.30 -25.10
C VAL A 78 24.21 2.73 -24.77
N THR A 79 24.35 3.07 -23.50
CA THR A 79 24.16 4.43 -22.96
C THR A 79 25.48 5.16 -22.76
N PHE A 80 26.61 4.44 -22.74
CA PHE A 80 27.94 5.01 -22.54
C PHE A 80 28.29 6.00 -23.66
N ASN A 81 28.87 7.14 -23.30
CA ASN A 81 29.38 8.19 -24.20
C ASN A 81 28.35 9.17 -24.80
N PHE A 82 27.07 9.12 -24.40
CA PHE A 82 26.06 10.14 -24.79
C PHE A 82 26.09 11.37 -23.88
N PHE A 83 26.32 11.19 -22.58
CA PHE A 83 26.54 12.27 -21.63
C PHE A 83 28.04 12.52 -21.47
N GLN A 84 28.49 13.73 -21.75
CA GLN A 84 29.89 14.13 -21.50
C GLN A 84 30.20 14.24 -19.99
N ASN A 85 29.18 14.31 -19.13
CA ASN A 85 29.32 14.47 -17.68
C ASN A 85 28.66 13.31 -16.94
N ASP A 86 29.43 12.58 -16.13
CA ASP A 86 28.95 11.46 -15.29
C ASP A 86 27.82 11.86 -14.32
N SER A 87 27.78 13.12 -13.88
CA SER A 87 26.73 13.62 -12.99
C SER A 87 25.34 13.66 -13.64
N GLN A 88 25.27 13.88 -14.97
CA GLN A 88 23.99 13.92 -15.68
C GLN A 88 23.42 12.52 -15.88
N GLU A 89 24.29 11.55 -16.16
CA GLU A 89 23.94 10.13 -16.23
C GLU A 89 23.42 9.65 -14.87
N LEU A 90 24.14 9.95 -13.79
CA LEU A 90 23.71 9.60 -12.43
C LEU A 90 22.35 10.22 -12.07
N ALA A 91 22.13 11.51 -12.38
CA ALA A 91 20.87 12.18 -12.09
C ALA A 91 19.68 11.55 -12.83
N TYR A 92 19.89 11.14 -14.08
CA TYR A 92 18.90 10.46 -14.90
C TYR A 92 18.55 9.05 -14.40
N ASP A 93 19.56 8.30 -13.96
CA ASP A 93 19.36 6.98 -13.36
C ASP A 93 18.60 7.09 -12.03
N MET A 94 18.95 8.07 -11.19
CA MET A 94 18.23 8.33 -9.95
C MET A 94 16.78 8.74 -10.19
N PHE A 95 16.53 9.60 -11.19
CA PHE A 95 15.17 9.96 -11.59
C PHE A 95 14.37 8.72 -12.03
N SER A 96 14.96 7.87 -12.87
CA SER A 96 14.33 6.64 -13.35
C SER A 96 14.01 5.69 -12.19
N PHE A 97 14.94 5.52 -11.26
CA PHE A 97 14.73 4.70 -10.05
C PHE A 97 13.59 5.24 -9.18
N VAL A 98 13.56 6.57 -8.96
CA VAL A 98 12.49 7.20 -8.18
C VAL A 98 11.13 7.01 -8.85
N ALA A 99 11.05 7.22 -10.16
CA ALA A 99 9.80 7.11 -10.90
C ALA A 99 9.25 5.67 -10.96
N VAL A 100 10.13 4.66 -11.13
CA VAL A 100 9.72 3.24 -11.27
C VAL A 100 9.53 2.55 -9.92
N TYR A 101 10.29 2.91 -8.88
CA TYR A 101 10.29 2.17 -7.62
C TYR A 101 9.83 3.03 -6.44
N VAL A 102 10.46 4.18 -6.19
CA VAL A 102 10.22 4.95 -4.96
C VAL A 102 8.81 5.54 -4.93
N ASN A 103 8.39 6.23 -5.99
CA ASN A 103 7.06 6.81 -6.11
C ASN A 103 5.91 5.77 -5.91
N PRO A 104 5.89 4.65 -6.65
CA PRO A 104 4.86 3.63 -6.47
C PRO A 104 4.92 2.99 -5.08
N LEU A 105 6.10 2.74 -4.51
CA LEU A 105 6.21 2.24 -3.13
C LEU A 105 5.60 3.19 -2.11
N LEU A 106 5.88 4.50 -2.20
CA LEU A 106 5.31 5.50 -1.29
C LEU A 106 3.78 5.53 -1.37
N VAL A 107 3.23 5.48 -2.58
CA VAL A 107 1.76 5.47 -2.77
C VAL A 107 1.14 4.19 -2.23
N ILE A 108 1.76 3.03 -2.49
CA ILE A 108 1.29 1.75 -1.95
C ILE A 108 1.31 1.78 -0.43
N VAL A 109 2.44 2.11 0.19
CA VAL A 109 2.59 2.16 1.65
C VAL A 109 1.55 3.09 2.26
N THR A 110 1.41 4.32 1.76
CA THR A 110 0.42 5.28 2.28
C THR A 110 -1.02 4.80 2.10
N ALA A 111 -1.38 4.27 0.93
CA ALA A 111 -2.72 3.72 0.68
C ALA A 111 -3.05 2.58 1.65
N TYR A 112 -2.14 1.61 1.82
CA TYR A 112 -2.36 0.48 2.72
C TYR A 112 -2.37 0.89 4.19
N THR A 113 -1.50 1.81 4.63
CA THR A 113 -1.54 2.34 6.00
C THR A 113 -2.87 3.02 6.29
N LEU A 114 -3.40 3.83 5.38
CA LEU A 114 -4.70 4.49 5.57
C LEU A 114 -5.87 3.49 5.58
N ILE A 115 -5.81 2.45 4.75
CA ILE A 115 -6.80 1.37 4.77
C ILE A 115 -6.80 0.70 6.15
N LEU A 116 -5.63 0.34 6.68
CA LEU A 116 -5.50 -0.29 8.00
C LEU A 116 -6.02 0.60 9.12
N ILE A 117 -5.68 1.89 9.10
CA ILE A 117 -6.19 2.85 10.09
C ILE A 117 -7.72 2.94 10.03
N LYS A 118 -8.29 3.01 8.83
CA LYS A 118 -9.75 3.10 8.64
C LYS A 118 -10.45 1.85 9.14
N ASP A 119 -9.89 0.68 8.87
CA ASP A 119 -10.44 -0.60 9.28
C ASP A 119 -10.40 -0.76 10.80
N VAL A 120 -9.23 -0.54 11.41
CA VAL A 120 -9.07 -0.58 12.88
C VAL A 120 -10.01 0.41 13.55
N THR A 121 -10.09 1.66 13.09
CA THR A 121 -10.97 2.66 13.70
C THR A 121 -12.45 2.29 13.57
N SER A 122 -12.83 1.57 12.52
CA SER A 122 -14.23 1.18 12.27
C SER A 122 -14.66 -0.07 13.04
N HIS A 123 -13.79 -1.08 13.13
CA HIS A 123 -14.09 -2.37 13.79
C HIS A 123 -13.77 -2.38 15.28
N TYR A 124 -12.77 -1.62 15.74
CA TYR A 124 -12.36 -1.59 17.15
C TYR A 124 -13.51 -1.34 18.16
N PRO A 125 -14.45 -0.38 17.96
CA PRO A 125 -15.53 -0.18 18.92
C PRO A 125 -16.60 -1.28 18.89
N GLU A 126 -16.90 -1.88 17.73
CA GLU A 126 -17.88 -2.98 17.65
C GLU A 126 -17.33 -4.26 18.27
N ASP A 127 -16.09 -4.63 17.92
CA ASP A 127 -15.46 -5.85 18.40
C ASP A 127 -15.20 -5.77 19.91
N VAL A 128 -14.68 -4.64 20.41
CA VAL A 128 -14.41 -4.47 21.85
C VAL A 128 -15.70 -4.40 22.66
N LEU A 129 -16.73 -3.67 22.19
CA LEU A 129 -17.98 -3.56 22.93
C LEU A 129 -18.76 -4.88 22.94
N SER A 130 -18.74 -5.64 21.83
CA SER A 130 -19.38 -6.96 21.77
C SER A 130 -18.67 -7.97 22.66
N HIS A 131 -17.34 -8.03 22.63
CA HIS A 131 -16.57 -8.93 23.49
C HIS A 131 -16.71 -8.56 24.97
N TYR A 132 -16.69 -7.26 25.28
CA TYR A 132 -16.91 -6.78 26.65
C TYR A 132 -18.33 -7.09 27.16
N ALA A 133 -19.36 -6.88 26.34
CA ALA A 133 -20.73 -7.22 26.70
C ALA A 133 -20.88 -8.74 26.93
N GLN A 134 -20.25 -9.57 26.10
CA GLN A 134 -20.23 -11.02 26.24
C GLN A 134 -19.54 -11.45 27.54
N ASP A 135 -18.37 -10.88 27.84
CA ASP A 135 -17.60 -11.20 29.04
C ASP A 135 -18.34 -10.76 30.30
N VAL A 136 -18.90 -9.54 30.34
CA VAL A 136 -19.70 -9.07 31.49
C VAL A 136 -20.96 -9.93 31.65
N LEU A 137 -21.74 -10.18 30.60
CA LEU A 137 -22.97 -10.97 30.72
C LEU A 137 -22.71 -12.42 31.13
N SER A 138 -21.55 -12.98 30.78
CA SER A 138 -21.19 -14.37 31.12
C SER A 138 -20.52 -14.53 32.48
N HIS A 139 -19.61 -13.63 32.88
CA HIS A 139 -18.89 -13.71 34.16
C HIS A 139 -19.64 -13.03 35.32
N TYR A 140 -20.49 -12.03 35.08
CA TYR A 140 -21.18 -11.31 36.16
C TYR A 140 -22.04 -12.21 37.08
N PRO A 141 -22.85 -13.17 36.59
CA PRO A 141 -23.62 -14.03 37.49
C PRO A 141 -22.78 -15.10 38.20
N GLU A 142 -21.68 -15.56 37.63
CA GLU A 142 -20.78 -16.53 38.28
C GLU A 142 -19.96 -15.84 39.37
N ASP A 143 -19.28 -14.74 39.07
CA ASP A 143 -18.35 -14.09 39.99
C ASP A 143 -19.09 -13.35 41.11
N VAL A 144 -20.06 -12.50 40.77
CA VAL A 144 -20.69 -11.62 41.77
C VAL A 144 -21.61 -12.41 42.70
N LEU A 145 -22.36 -13.38 42.16
CA LEU A 145 -23.32 -14.14 42.95
C LEU A 145 -22.62 -15.18 43.84
N SER A 146 -21.52 -15.78 43.37
CA SER A 146 -20.71 -16.69 44.20
C SER A 146 -20.00 -15.94 45.32
N HIS A 147 -19.33 -14.81 45.02
CA HIS A 147 -18.63 -14.05 46.04
C HIS A 147 -19.59 -13.46 47.08
N TYR A 148 -20.75 -12.95 46.65
CA TYR A 148 -21.76 -12.44 47.57
C TYR A 148 -22.33 -13.54 48.48
N ALA A 149 -22.63 -14.72 47.93
CA ALA A 149 -23.09 -15.85 48.74
C ALA A 149 -22.03 -16.28 49.76
N GLN A 150 -20.76 -16.31 49.36
CA GLN A 150 -19.64 -16.70 50.22
C GLN A 150 -19.40 -15.69 51.35
N ASP A 151 -19.42 -14.40 51.03
CA ASP A 151 -19.22 -13.32 52.00
C ASP A 151 -20.37 -13.27 53.01
N VAL A 152 -21.63 -13.31 52.56
CA VAL A 152 -22.80 -13.30 53.46
C VAL A 152 -22.82 -14.54 54.37
N LEU A 153 -22.53 -15.73 53.83
CA LEU A 153 -22.45 -16.95 54.64
C LEU A 153 -21.32 -16.91 55.67
N SER A 154 -20.16 -16.35 55.30
CA SER A 154 -19.03 -16.21 56.23
C SER A 154 -19.33 -15.25 57.37
N HIS A 155 -20.00 -14.12 57.07
CA HIS A 155 -20.35 -13.11 58.06
C HIS A 155 -21.43 -13.64 59.02
N TYR A 156 -22.45 -14.30 58.48
CA TYR A 156 -23.52 -14.90 59.28
C TYR A 156 -23.01 -16.05 60.17
N ALA A 157 -22.10 -16.88 59.66
CA ALA A 157 -21.44 -17.92 60.45
C ALA A 157 -20.57 -17.34 61.57
N HIS A 158 -19.90 -16.22 61.32
CA HIS A 158 -19.11 -15.52 62.33
C HIS A 158 -20.01 -14.93 63.44
N ASP A 159 -21.11 -14.28 63.08
CA ASP A 159 -22.04 -13.67 64.04
C ASP A 159 -22.73 -14.69 64.95
N ILE A 160 -23.00 -15.91 64.47
CA ILE A 160 -23.56 -17.01 65.29
C ILE A 160 -22.53 -17.62 66.25
N LEU A 161 -21.26 -17.67 65.86
CA LEU A 161 -20.21 -18.33 66.65
C LEU A 161 -19.67 -17.46 67.79
N PHE A 162 -19.87 -16.15 67.72
CA PHE A 162 -19.34 -15.17 68.69
C PHE A 162 -20.42 -14.47 69.54
N HIS A 163 -21.67 -14.95 69.50
CA HIS A 163 -22.78 -14.49 70.35
C HIS A 163 -23.33 -15.63 71.22
#